data_AF-A0A7V9UCV7-F1
#
_entry.id   AF-A0A7V9UCV7-F1
#
_cell.length_a   1.000
_cell.length_b   1.000
_cell.length_c   1.000
_cell.angle_alpha   90.00
_cell.angle_beta   90.00
_cell.angle_gamma   90.00
#
_symmetry.space_group_name_H-M   'P 1'
#
loop_
_entity.id
_entity.type
_entity.pdbx_description
1 polymer ?
#
loop_
_entity_poly.entity_id
_entity_poly.type
_entity_poly.pdbx_seq_one_letter_code
_entity_poly.pdbx_strand_id
1 'polypeptide(L)'
;MDLAPSWTAEEWSALGDVLLGIGAVAAGVWTLINYRRTRRAEAAHWLQGVFRDFYLDDRFREIKLEMEYHYGDRLGPLLERRVTDAHVPVSADDKALLEQLDVLLNYFEHVIYLERERHLTTQDRQAVFEYWFDLMEAPDRAAIRRYAAWFGFERVALALKCQASDYIALYGSLRKQGEISDKPDLSEYLKPAGDAVIKGLLFDMGDYPALIPGDGAIQGEVYEVVDRKAFVVVDEFERYDPNDVDGSLYVRRAVRLTKPKLDAWVYIYNRRVGNAPRIASGDWIEHTAQRSSRHAGGPGPST
;
A
#
# COMPACT_ATOMS: atom_id res chain seq x y z
N MET A 1 -44.60 65.57 34.22
CA MET A 1 -44.79 64.42 35.13
C MET A 1 -43.72 63.43 34.72
N ASP A 2 -42.49 63.68 35.18
CA ASP A 2 -41.31 62.90 34.79
C ASP A 2 -41.10 61.81 35.84
N LEU A 3 -41.44 60.58 35.48
CA LEU A 3 -41.10 59.39 36.24
C LEU A 3 -39.89 58.74 35.58
N ALA A 4 -38.69 59.18 35.97
CA ALA A 4 -37.50 58.37 35.76
C ALA A 4 -37.48 57.28 36.84
N PRO A 5 -37.42 55.99 36.49
CA PRO A 5 -37.36 54.93 37.50
C PRO A 5 -36.07 55.05 38.34
N SER A 6 -36.20 55.13 39.66
CA SER A 6 -35.08 55.12 40.60
C SER A 6 -34.67 53.67 40.88
N TRP A 7 -33.58 53.23 40.28
CA TRP A 7 -33.01 51.90 40.48
C TRP A 7 -32.42 51.76 41.89
N THR A 8 -32.73 50.65 42.55
CA THR A 8 -32.19 50.27 43.87
C THR A 8 -30.75 49.75 43.76
N ALA A 9 -30.01 49.77 44.88
CA ALA A 9 -28.63 49.28 44.91
C ALA A 9 -28.51 47.79 44.52
N GLU A 10 -29.52 46.97 44.86
CA GLU A 10 -29.58 45.56 44.46
C GLU A 10 -29.78 45.39 42.95
N GLU A 11 -30.62 46.22 42.32
CA GLU A 11 -30.84 46.18 40.88
C GLU A 11 -29.59 46.64 40.10
N TRP A 12 -28.82 47.60 40.62
CA TRP A 12 -27.51 47.99 40.04
C TRP A 12 -26.46 46.88 40.13
N SER A 13 -26.41 46.14 41.25
CA SER A 13 -25.49 45.00 41.41
C SER A 13 -25.85 43.87 40.46
N ALA A 14 -27.14 43.51 40.38
CA ALA A 14 -27.61 42.46 39.48
C ALA A 14 -27.34 42.80 38.00
N LEU A 15 -27.51 44.07 37.60
CA LEU A 15 -27.16 44.53 36.26
C LEU A 15 -25.65 44.48 36.00
N GLY A 16 -24.83 44.82 37.01
CA GLY A 16 -23.36 44.68 36.96
C GLY A 16 -22.89 43.24 36.76
N ASP A 17 -23.47 42.29 37.50
CA ASP A 17 -23.12 40.87 37.40
C ASP A 17 -23.51 40.27 36.04
N VAL A 18 -24.67 40.66 35.49
CA VAL A 18 -25.11 40.27 34.14
C VAL A 18 -24.16 40.84 33.08
N LEU A 19 -23.76 42.11 33.19
CA LEU A 19 -22.81 42.73 32.26
C LEU A 19 -21.42 42.08 32.31
N LEU A 20 -20.94 41.72 33.50
CA LEU A 20 -19.69 40.97 33.67
C LEU A 20 -19.78 39.57 33.04
N GLY A 21 -20.91 38.87 33.23
CA GLY A 21 -21.17 37.58 32.60
C GLY A 21 -21.17 37.63 31.07
N ILE A 22 -21.82 38.64 30.49
CA ILE A 22 -21.84 38.87 29.03
C ILE A 22 -20.43 39.19 28.50
N GLY A 23 -19.69 40.04 29.21
CA GLY A 23 -18.32 40.41 28.86
C GLY A 23 -17.38 39.20 28.84
N ALA A 24 -17.48 38.31 29.83
CA ALA A 24 -16.68 37.08 29.88
C ALA A 24 -16.98 36.12 28.73
N VAL A 25 -18.26 35.94 28.36
CA VAL A 25 -18.67 35.11 27.22
C VAL A 25 -18.16 35.72 25.91
N ALA A 26 -18.32 37.03 25.72
CA ALA A 26 -17.84 37.72 24.52
C ALA A 26 -16.31 37.64 24.39
N ALA A 27 -15.57 37.81 25.48
CA ALA A 27 -14.11 37.64 25.52
C ALA A 27 -13.68 36.19 25.22
N GLY A 28 -14.40 35.20 25.75
CA GLY A 28 -14.18 33.79 25.42
C GLY A 28 -14.39 33.48 23.94
N VAL A 29 -15.50 33.96 23.37
CA VAL A 29 -15.82 33.81 21.94
C VAL A 29 -14.80 34.54 21.06
N TRP A 30 -14.42 35.77 21.43
CA TRP A 30 -13.42 36.56 20.70
C TRP A 30 -12.03 35.89 20.74
N THR A 31 -11.63 35.36 21.89
CA THR A 31 -10.39 34.59 22.05
C THR A 31 -10.41 33.32 21.19
N LEU A 32 -11.54 32.60 21.16
CA LEU A 32 -11.76 31.45 20.28
C LEU A 32 -11.69 31.83 18.79
N ILE A 33 -12.29 32.95 18.40
CA ILE A 33 -12.27 33.46 17.00
C ILE A 33 -10.84 33.84 16.60
N ASN A 34 -10.13 34.58 17.45
CA ASN A 34 -8.76 34.98 17.17
C ASN A 34 -7.80 33.80 17.16
N TYR A 35 -7.91 32.88 18.11
CA TYR A 35 -7.17 31.63 18.09
C TYR A 35 -7.42 30.86 16.77
N ARG A 36 -8.68 30.73 16.34
CA ARG A 36 -9.03 30.11 15.05
C ARG A 36 -8.46 30.87 13.84
N ARG A 37 -8.48 32.21 13.85
CA ARG A 37 -7.93 33.04 12.76
C ARG A 37 -6.41 32.94 12.68
N THR A 38 -5.72 33.06 13.81
CA THR A 38 -4.26 32.91 13.88
C THR A 38 -3.84 31.51 13.44
N ARG A 39 -4.52 30.46 13.92
CA ARG A 39 -4.28 29.08 13.46
C ARG A 39 -4.52 28.91 11.96
N ARG A 40 -5.54 29.57 11.38
CA ARG A 40 -5.79 29.52 9.92
C ARG A 40 -4.72 30.27 9.12
N ALA A 41 -4.23 31.41 9.61
CA ALA A 41 -3.15 32.14 8.96
C ALA A 41 -1.83 31.35 9.01
N GLU A 42 -1.49 30.77 10.16
CA GLU A 42 -0.34 29.87 10.32
C GLU A 42 -0.44 28.63 9.42
N ALA A 43 -1.63 27.99 9.39
CA ALA A 43 -1.88 26.85 8.51
C ALA A 43 -1.75 27.21 7.03
N ALA A 44 -2.24 28.38 6.61
CA ALA A 44 -2.12 28.85 5.22
C ALA A 44 -0.65 29.12 4.84
N HIS A 45 0.13 29.75 5.72
CA HIS A 45 1.55 29.95 5.49
C HIS A 45 2.33 28.64 5.41
N TRP A 46 2.01 27.69 6.29
CA TRP A 46 2.60 26.35 6.24
C TRP A 46 2.24 25.63 4.94
N LEU A 47 0.96 25.63 4.56
CA LEU A 47 0.46 24.96 3.35
C LEU A 47 1.12 25.52 2.10
N GLN A 48 1.31 26.83 2.04
CA GLN A 48 2.04 27.47 0.96
C GLN A 48 3.50 27.00 0.92
N GLY A 49 4.17 26.91 2.08
CA GLY A 49 5.54 26.41 2.18
C GLY A 49 5.65 24.97 1.66
N VAL A 50 4.75 24.10 2.11
CA VAL A 50 4.73 22.69 1.71
C VAL A 50 4.37 22.50 0.26
N PHE A 51 3.37 23.23 -0.24
CA PHE A 51 3.06 23.21 -1.66
C PHE A 51 4.26 23.65 -2.50
N ARG A 52 4.94 24.74 -2.12
CA ARG A 52 6.12 25.22 -2.83
C ARG A 52 7.23 24.17 -2.80
N ASP A 53 7.58 23.69 -1.62
CA ASP A 53 8.68 22.75 -1.43
C ASP A 53 8.41 21.42 -2.15
N PHE A 54 7.15 21.00 -2.27
CA PHE A 54 6.81 19.74 -2.89
C PHE A 54 6.53 19.83 -4.40
N TYR A 55 5.81 20.85 -4.86
CA TYR A 55 5.38 20.98 -6.26
C TYR A 55 6.25 21.90 -7.10
N LEU A 56 6.86 22.92 -6.50
CA LEU A 56 7.63 23.94 -7.24
C LEU A 56 9.14 23.73 -7.17
N ASP A 57 9.61 22.97 -6.17
CA ASP A 57 11.02 22.62 -6.03
C ASP A 57 11.39 21.40 -6.89
N ASP A 58 12.57 21.46 -7.50
CA ASP A 58 13.10 20.38 -8.32
C ASP A 58 13.54 19.16 -7.49
N ARG A 59 13.74 19.30 -6.17
CA ARG A 59 14.19 18.23 -5.27
C ARG A 59 13.38 16.94 -5.37
N PHE A 60 12.07 17.03 -5.59
CA PHE A 60 11.19 15.86 -5.69
C PHE A 60 10.83 15.51 -7.14
N ARG A 61 11.31 16.27 -8.12
CA ARG A 61 10.82 16.16 -9.50
C ARG A 61 11.09 14.77 -10.09
N GLU A 62 12.32 14.27 -9.95
CA GLU A 62 12.73 13.00 -10.53
C GLU A 62 12.01 11.82 -9.85
N ILE A 63 12.04 11.72 -8.52
CA ILE A 63 11.32 10.65 -7.81
C ILE A 63 9.81 10.65 -8.07
N LYS A 64 9.17 11.82 -8.22
CA LYS A 64 7.76 11.91 -8.60
C LYS A 64 7.50 11.29 -9.98
N LEU A 65 8.37 11.58 -10.96
CA LEU A 65 8.29 10.96 -12.30
C LEU A 65 8.49 9.45 -12.23
N GLU A 66 9.42 8.97 -11.41
CA GLU A 66 9.68 7.54 -11.22
C GLU A 66 8.49 6.82 -10.59
N MET A 67 7.85 7.41 -9.58
CA MET A 67 6.66 6.86 -8.96
C MET A 67 5.44 6.81 -9.90
N GLU A 68 5.31 7.81 -10.77
CA GLU A 68 4.16 7.96 -11.66
C GLU A 68 4.32 7.14 -12.94
N TYR A 69 5.45 7.26 -13.63
CA TYR A 69 5.65 6.75 -14.99
C TYR A 69 6.57 5.53 -15.07
N HIS A 70 7.52 5.37 -14.13
CA HIS A 70 8.56 4.33 -14.22
C HIS A 70 8.55 3.35 -13.04
N TYR A 71 7.40 3.24 -12.35
CA TYR A 71 7.33 2.40 -11.18
C TYR A 71 7.39 0.92 -11.53
N GLY A 72 6.66 0.47 -12.56
CA GLY A 72 6.52 -0.95 -12.87
C GLY A 72 7.80 -1.58 -13.43
N ASP A 73 8.57 -0.80 -14.19
CA ASP A 73 9.76 -1.21 -14.93
C ASP A 73 11.06 -0.87 -14.20
N ARG A 74 11.08 0.16 -13.33
CA ARG A 74 12.30 0.60 -12.63
C ARG A 74 12.17 0.61 -11.11
N LEU A 75 11.36 1.52 -10.54
CA LEU A 75 11.35 1.75 -9.10
C LEU A 75 10.85 0.53 -8.31
N GLY A 76 9.70 -0.03 -8.66
CA GLY A 76 9.10 -1.19 -8.01
C GLY A 76 10.06 -2.39 -7.92
N PRO A 77 10.60 -2.90 -9.04
CA PRO A 77 11.59 -3.98 -9.03
C PRO A 77 12.83 -3.68 -8.18
N LEU A 78 13.33 -2.44 -8.19
CA LEU A 78 14.44 -2.02 -7.33
C LEU A 78 14.07 -2.14 -5.84
N LEU A 79 12.90 -1.64 -5.45
CA LEU A 79 12.42 -1.73 -4.06
C LEU A 79 12.18 -3.17 -3.61
N GLU A 80 11.64 -4.03 -4.49
CA GLU A 80 11.44 -5.45 -4.22
C GLU A 80 12.77 -6.15 -3.92
N ARG A 81 13.81 -5.87 -4.72
CA ARG A 81 15.17 -6.37 -4.48
C ARG A 81 15.74 -5.87 -3.16
N ARG A 82 15.61 -4.58 -2.86
CA ARG A 82 16.12 -3.96 -1.62
C ARG A 82 15.43 -4.46 -0.36
N VAL A 83 14.12 -4.68 -0.40
CA VAL A 83 13.36 -5.27 0.70
C VAL A 83 13.71 -6.74 0.87
N THR A 84 13.97 -7.45 -0.24
CA THR A 84 14.42 -8.86 -0.22
C THR A 84 15.78 -9.01 0.46
N ASP A 85 16.76 -8.22 0.02
CA ASP A 85 18.10 -8.19 0.58
C ASP A 85 18.61 -6.74 0.67
N ALA A 86 18.75 -6.24 1.90
CA ALA A 86 19.23 -4.90 2.18
C ALA A 86 20.73 -4.70 1.89
N HIS A 87 21.48 -5.75 1.55
CA HIS A 87 22.90 -5.68 1.19
C HIS A 87 23.16 -5.91 -0.29
N VAL A 88 22.10 -6.11 -1.10
CA VAL A 88 22.26 -6.29 -2.54
C VAL A 88 23.01 -5.10 -3.15
N PRO A 89 24.07 -5.34 -3.96
CA PRO A 89 24.75 -4.27 -4.68
C PRO A 89 23.78 -3.52 -5.59
N VAL A 90 23.87 -2.20 -5.55
CA VAL A 90 23.08 -1.29 -6.39
C VAL A 90 23.99 -0.46 -7.27
N SER A 91 23.52 -0.14 -8.47
CA SER A 91 24.23 0.81 -9.35
C SER A 91 24.29 2.20 -8.71
N ALA A 92 25.19 3.07 -9.19
CA ALA A 92 25.24 4.45 -8.71
C ALA A 92 23.92 5.20 -8.98
N ASP A 93 23.30 4.95 -10.13
CA ASP A 93 22.04 5.56 -10.53
C ASP A 93 20.88 5.07 -9.65
N ASP A 94 20.81 3.76 -9.37
CA ASP A 94 19.80 3.21 -8.46
C ASP A 94 19.98 3.71 -7.04
N LYS A 95 21.23 3.89 -6.60
CA LYS A 95 21.52 4.48 -5.30
C LYS A 95 21.00 5.92 -5.22
N ALA A 96 21.25 6.73 -6.24
CA ALA A 96 20.72 8.09 -6.29
C ALA A 96 19.19 8.11 -6.26
N LEU A 97 18.55 7.18 -6.99
CA LEU A 97 17.09 7.03 -6.97
C LEU A 97 16.55 6.66 -5.57
N LEU A 98 17.21 5.74 -4.87
CA LEU A 98 16.85 5.37 -3.49
C LEU A 98 17.03 6.54 -2.53
N GLU A 99 18.10 7.32 -2.66
CA GLU A 99 18.32 8.53 -1.85
C GLU A 99 17.19 9.55 -2.06
N GLN A 100 16.71 9.75 -3.29
CA GLN A 100 15.57 10.63 -3.56
C GLN A 100 14.26 10.10 -2.97
N LEU A 101 14.04 8.79 -3.02
CA LEU A 101 12.90 8.16 -2.36
C LEU A 101 12.96 8.37 -0.84
N ASP A 102 14.12 8.17 -0.22
CA ASP A 102 14.29 8.38 1.22
C ASP A 102 14.00 9.84 1.62
N VAL A 103 14.46 10.81 0.82
CA VAL A 103 14.16 12.23 1.03
C VAL A 103 12.65 12.50 0.94
N LEU A 104 11.97 11.91 -0.04
CA LEU A 104 10.52 12.02 -0.19
C LEU A 104 9.76 11.39 0.99
N LEU A 105 10.13 10.17 1.40
CA LEU A 105 9.46 9.49 2.52
C LEU A 105 9.71 10.22 3.84
N ASN A 106 10.91 10.76 4.07
CA ASN A 106 11.20 11.62 5.21
C ASN A 106 10.37 12.91 5.20
N TYR A 107 10.12 13.47 4.03
CA TYR A 107 9.23 14.63 3.89
C TYR A 107 7.79 14.27 4.29
N PHE A 108 7.28 13.11 3.86
CA PHE A 108 5.96 12.63 4.29
C PHE A 108 5.90 12.28 5.78
N GLU A 109 6.95 11.68 6.36
CA GLU A 109 7.09 11.50 7.81
C GLU A 109 6.90 12.82 8.57
N HIS A 110 7.57 13.87 8.10
CA HIS A 110 7.48 15.20 8.69
C HIS A 110 6.07 15.81 8.56
N VAL A 111 5.44 15.70 7.39
CA VAL A 111 4.06 16.16 7.18
C VAL A 111 3.08 15.44 8.11
N ILE A 112 3.19 14.12 8.26
CA ILE A 112 2.33 13.33 9.16
C ILE A 112 2.61 13.68 10.63
N TYR A 113 3.87 13.95 10.99
CA TYR A 113 4.22 14.45 12.32
C TYR A 113 3.51 15.77 12.63
N LEU A 114 3.53 16.73 11.71
CA LEU A 114 2.88 18.02 11.88
C LEU A 114 1.36 17.92 11.99
N GLU A 115 0.73 17.00 11.27
CA GLU A 115 -0.69 16.67 11.45
C GLU A 115 -0.96 16.16 12.86
N ARG A 116 -0.13 15.24 13.38
CA ARG A 116 -0.27 14.69 14.74
C ARG A 116 -0.13 15.74 15.83
N GLU A 117 0.82 16.66 15.66
CA GLU A 117 1.01 17.81 16.55
C GLU A 117 -0.03 18.93 16.33
N ARG A 118 -1.04 18.68 15.48
CA ARG A 118 -2.13 19.61 15.14
C ARG A 118 -1.64 20.91 14.52
N HIS A 119 -0.46 20.95 13.93
CA HIS A 119 -0.04 22.05 13.06
C HIS A 119 -0.78 22.02 11.72
N LEU A 120 -1.34 20.86 11.36
CA LEU A 120 -2.17 20.65 10.18
C LEU A 120 -3.40 19.84 10.50
N THR A 121 -4.44 20.03 9.70
CA THR A 121 -5.56 19.11 9.68
C THR A 121 -5.31 18.00 8.66
N THR A 122 -6.02 16.87 8.83
CA THR A 122 -6.02 15.79 7.83
C THR A 122 -6.50 16.28 6.46
N GLN A 123 -7.44 17.23 6.42
CA GLN A 123 -7.94 17.83 5.18
C GLN A 123 -6.86 18.62 4.45
N ASP A 124 -6.02 19.36 5.20
CA ASP A 124 -4.90 20.10 4.62
C ASP A 124 -3.88 19.17 3.97
N ARG A 125 -3.52 18.08 4.66
CA ARG A 125 -2.63 17.04 4.08
C ARG A 125 -3.25 16.41 2.83
N GLN A 126 -4.53 16.02 2.89
CA GLN A 126 -5.23 15.42 1.75
C GLN A 126 -5.25 16.38 0.55
N ALA A 127 -5.57 17.65 0.75
CA ALA A 127 -5.61 18.63 -0.33
C ALA A 127 -4.29 18.75 -1.12
N VAL A 128 -3.16 18.49 -0.47
CA VAL A 128 -1.83 18.58 -1.10
C VAL A 128 -1.33 17.22 -1.60
N PHE A 129 -1.60 16.13 -0.87
CA PHE A 129 -0.92 14.84 -1.05
C PHE A 129 -1.83 13.65 -1.38
N GLU A 130 -3.16 13.83 -1.46
CA GLU A 130 -4.10 12.73 -1.72
C GLU A 130 -3.68 11.88 -2.92
N TYR A 131 -3.37 12.51 -4.05
CA TYR A 131 -2.90 11.79 -5.25
C TYR A 131 -1.69 10.89 -4.98
N TRP A 132 -0.69 11.37 -4.22
CA TRP A 132 0.54 10.61 -3.96
C TRP A 132 0.32 9.48 -2.95
N PHE A 133 -0.55 9.68 -1.97
CA PHE A 133 -0.96 8.61 -1.06
C PHE A 133 -1.81 7.57 -1.79
N ASP A 134 -2.77 7.98 -2.61
CA ASP A 134 -3.58 7.08 -3.44
C ASP A 134 -2.70 6.27 -4.40
N LEU A 135 -1.70 6.92 -5.00
CA LEU A 135 -0.68 6.26 -5.82
C LEU A 135 0.06 5.22 -4.98
N MET A 136 0.59 5.57 -3.81
CA MET A 136 1.26 4.62 -2.92
C MET A 136 0.34 3.54 -2.33
N GLU A 137 -0.98 3.75 -2.28
CA GLU A 137 -1.98 2.79 -1.81
C GLU A 137 -2.43 1.82 -2.92
N ALA A 138 -2.15 2.13 -4.19
CA ALA A 138 -2.57 1.30 -5.31
C ALA A 138 -2.07 -0.16 -5.18
N PRO A 139 -2.82 -1.16 -5.69
CA PRO A 139 -2.54 -2.55 -5.38
C PRO A 139 -1.17 -3.05 -5.85
N ASP A 140 -0.70 -2.60 -7.01
CA ASP A 140 0.61 -2.91 -7.59
C ASP A 140 1.77 -2.12 -6.95
N ARG A 141 1.47 -1.25 -5.98
CA ARG A 141 2.44 -0.37 -5.31
C ARG A 141 2.84 -0.89 -3.93
N ALA A 142 2.79 -2.19 -3.69
CA ALA A 142 3.14 -2.74 -2.37
C ALA A 142 4.65 -2.66 -2.08
N ALA A 143 5.50 -2.60 -3.10
CA ALA A 143 6.95 -2.52 -2.89
C ALA A 143 7.36 -1.24 -2.13
N ILE A 144 6.80 -0.06 -2.46
CA ILE A 144 7.07 1.18 -1.70
C ILE A 144 6.51 1.14 -0.28
N ARG A 145 5.35 0.53 -0.08
CA ARG A 145 4.77 0.31 1.26
C ARG A 145 5.64 -0.58 2.13
N ARG A 146 6.13 -1.68 1.55
CA ARG A 146 7.04 -2.61 2.22
C ARG A 146 8.41 -1.99 2.46
N TYR A 147 8.92 -1.18 1.52
CA TYR A 147 10.14 -0.40 1.71
C TYR A 147 10.01 0.56 2.90
N ALA A 148 8.90 1.32 2.97
CA ALA A 148 8.61 2.22 4.08
C ALA A 148 8.62 1.47 5.43
N ALA A 149 7.94 0.33 5.51
CA ALA A 149 7.91 -0.49 6.72
C ALA A 149 9.28 -1.07 7.08
N TRP A 150 10.02 -1.58 6.10
CA TRP A 150 11.30 -2.28 6.30
C TRP A 150 12.43 -1.34 6.71
N PHE A 151 12.47 -0.12 6.16
CA PHE A 151 13.54 0.85 6.41
C PHE A 151 13.17 1.91 7.48
N GLY A 152 12.06 1.73 8.21
CA GLY A 152 11.77 2.52 9.41
C GLY A 152 11.04 3.84 9.18
N PHE A 153 10.35 3.99 8.05
CA PHE A 153 9.42 5.10 7.81
C PHE A 153 8.07 4.80 8.48
N GLU A 154 8.07 4.75 9.81
CA GLU A 154 6.97 4.21 10.63
C GLU A 154 5.63 4.94 10.46
N ARG A 155 5.63 6.28 10.37
CA ARG A 155 4.36 7.04 10.22
C ARG A 155 3.79 6.86 8.83
N VAL A 156 4.65 6.84 7.81
CA VAL A 156 4.24 6.56 6.43
C VAL A 156 3.71 5.14 6.31
N ALA A 157 4.43 4.14 6.85
CA ALA A 157 4.00 2.75 6.86
C ALA A 157 2.66 2.58 7.59
N LEU A 158 2.47 3.25 8.72
CA LEU A 158 1.20 3.25 9.45
C LEU A 158 0.07 3.91 8.64
N ALA A 159 0.34 5.05 7.99
CA ALA A 159 -0.64 5.74 7.16
C ALA A 159 -1.09 4.87 5.97
N LEU A 160 -0.16 4.11 5.38
CA LEU A 160 -0.40 3.20 4.25
C LEU A 160 -0.89 1.79 4.67
N LYS A 161 -1.14 1.60 5.98
CA LYS A 161 -1.65 0.35 6.58
C LYS A 161 -0.77 -0.86 6.22
N CYS A 162 0.55 -0.67 6.28
CA CYS A 162 1.51 -1.74 6.05
C CYS A 162 1.49 -2.77 7.18
N GLN A 163 1.79 -4.00 6.84
CA GLN A 163 1.92 -5.12 7.77
C GLN A 163 3.38 -5.23 8.24
N ALA A 164 3.58 -5.68 9.48
CA ALA A 164 4.91 -5.91 10.03
C ALA A 164 5.53 -7.22 9.52
N SER A 165 4.71 -8.26 9.32
CA SER A 165 5.16 -9.57 8.83
C SER A 165 5.21 -9.63 7.30
N ASP A 166 6.02 -10.55 6.80
CA ASP A 166 6.02 -10.95 5.40
C ASP A 166 4.88 -11.93 5.12
N TYR A 167 4.20 -11.75 3.98
CA TYR A 167 3.17 -12.66 3.51
C TYR A 167 3.48 -13.08 2.08
N ILE A 168 3.09 -14.30 1.72
CA ILE A 168 3.12 -14.82 0.36
C ILE A 168 1.73 -15.37 0.03
N ALA A 169 1.24 -15.07 -1.17
CA ALA A 169 -0.02 -15.62 -1.66
C ALA A 169 0.23 -16.58 -2.82
N LEU A 170 -0.24 -17.82 -2.64
CA LEU A 170 -0.10 -18.93 -3.59
C LEU A 170 -1.45 -19.17 -4.26
N TYR A 171 -1.48 -19.22 -5.59
CA TYR A 171 -2.74 -19.36 -6.35
C TYR A 171 -2.81 -20.62 -7.21
N GLY A 172 -1.72 -21.37 -7.29
CA GLY A 172 -1.55 -22.48 -8.22
C GLY A 172 -1.18 -23.79 -7.56
N SER A 173 -0.27 -24.52 -8.20
CA SER A 173 0.24 -25.84 -7.79
C SER A 173 0.86 -25.87 -6.40
N LEU A 174 1.38 -24.74 -5.91
CA LEU A 174 1.94 -24.63 -4.56
C LEU A 174 0.88 -24.56 -3.44
N ARG A 175 -0.40 -24.29 -3.75
CA ARG A 175 -1.50 -24.32 -2.76
C ARG A 175 -1.62 -25.68 -2.11
N LYS A 176 -2.22 -25.80 -0.92
CA LYS A 176 -2.34 -27.05 -0.17
C LYS A 176 -2.91 -28.21 -1.01
N GLN A 177 -3.93 -27.93 -1.81
CA GLN A 177 -4.59 -28.90 -2.71
C GLN A 177 -3.96 -28.99 -4.10
N GLY A 178 -2.95 -28.16 -4.39
CA GLY A 178 -2.24 -28.19 -5.66
C GLY A 178 -1.35 -29.42 -5.75
N GLU A 179 -1.50 -30.15 -6.85
CA GLU A 179 -0.71 -31.33 -7.19
C GLU A 179 0.30 -30.96 -8.28
N ILE A 180 1.59 -31.18 -8.00
CA ILE A 180 2.69 -31.02 -8.95
C ILE A 180 3.86 -31.91 -8.52
N SER A 181 4.62 -32.40 -9.49
CA SER A 181 5.88 -33.10 -9.22
C SER A 181 6.85 -32.18 -8.48
N ASP A 182 7.64 -32.75 -7.57
CA ASP A 182 8.75 -32.06 -6.90
C ASP A 182 8.34 -30.80 -6.12
N LYS A 183 7.08 -30.77 -5.63
CA LYS A 183 6.58 -29.69 -4.77
C LYS A 183 7.46 -29.56 -3.52
N PRO A 184 8.05 -28.37 -3.25
CA PRO A 184 8.90 -28.18 -2.09
C PRO A 184 8.08 -28.25 -0.80
N ASP A 185 8.69 -28.78 0.26
CA ASP A 185 8.14 -28.66 1.61
C ASP A 185 8.43 -27.27 2.16
N LEU A 186 7.37 -26.48 2.37
CA LEU A 186 7.43 -25.11 2.89
C LEU A 186 6.88 -25.03 4.32
N SER A 187 6.54 -26.16 4.95
CA SER A 187 5.85 -26.19 6.25
C SER A 187 6.66 -25.59 7.40
N GLU A 188 7.99 -25.62 7.31
CA GLU A 188 8.90 -24.98 8.27
C GLU A 188 9.04 -23.46 8.06
N TYR A 189 8.76 -22.97 6.85
CA TYR A 189 9.00 -21.57 6.47
C TYR A 189 7.73 -20.74 6.34
N LEU A 190 6.58 -21.39 6.14
CA LEU A 190 5.28 -20.75 5.90
C LEU A 190 4.22 -21.22 6.90
N LYS A 191 3.51 -20.26 7.48
CA LYS A 191 2.37 -20.52 8.37
C LYS A 191 1.07 -20.11 7.67
N PRO A 192 0.06 -21.00 7.56
CA PRO A 192 -1.22 -20.66 6.95
C PRO A 192 -1.88 -19.44 7.61
N ALA A 193 -2.32 -18.48 6.79
CA ALA A 193 -2.98 -17.24 7.23
C ALA A 193 -4.40 -17.06 6.66
N GLY A 194 -4.86 -17.96 5.78
CA GLY A 194 -6.24 -18.03 5.29
C GLY A 194 -6.35 -18.01 3.77
N ASP A 195 -7.56 -17.79 3.27
CA ASP A 195 -7.82 -17.66 1.84
C ASP A 195 -7.44 -16.28 1.31
N ALA A 196 -7.10 -16.20 0.03
CA ALA A 196 -6.69 -14.98 -0.65
C ALA A 196 -7.44 -14.76 -1.97
N VAL A 197 -7.67 -13.49 -2.29
CA VAL A 197 -8.11 -13.04 -3.62
C VAL A 197 -7.06 -12.09 -4.19
N ILE A 198 -6.45 -12.50 -5.30
CA ILE A 198 -5.44 -11.72 -6.02
C ILE A 198 -6.10 -11.10 -7.26
N LYS A 199 -5.80 -9.83 -7.54
CA LYS A 199 -6.27 -9.19 -8.77
C LYS A 199 -5.41 -9.67 -9.95
N GLY A 200 -6.06 -10.17 -11.01
CA GLY A 200 -5.35 -10.63 -12.21
C GLY A 200 -6.19 -11.55 -13.09
N LEU A 201 -5.58 -12.01 -14.18
CA LEU A 201 -6.15 -12.99 -15.10
C LEU A 201 -5.36 -14.29 -15.01
N LEU A 202 -6.06 -15.42 -14.96
CA LEU A 202 -5.47 -16.75 -14.83
C LEU A 202 -5.61 -17.54 -16.14
N PHE A 203 -4.55 -18.20 -16.55
CA PHE A 203 -4.48 -19.00 -17.77
C PHE A 203 -3.95 -20.41 -17.47
N ASP A 204 -4.42 -21.41 -18.21
CA ASP A 204 -3.94 -22.79 -18.15
C ASP A 204 -2.78 -22.99 -19.12
N MET A 205 -1.56 -23.19 -18.60
CA MET A 205 -0.37 -23.51 -19.42
C MET A 205 -0.14 -25.01 -19.55
N GLY A 206 -1.12 -25.84 -19.21
CA GLY A 206 -1.01 -27.29 -19.13
C GLY A 206 -0.63 -27.74 -17.73
N ASP A 207 0.66 -27.68 -17.40
CA ASP A 207 1.17 -28.23 -16.13
C ASP A 207 1.13 -27.21 -14.98
N TYR A 208 0.99 -25.93 -15.31
CA TYR A 208 1.02 -24.84 -14.34
C TYR A 208 0.09 -23.68 -14.75
N PRO A 209 -0.39 -22.88 -13.79
CA PRO A 209 -1.17 -21.70 -14.07
C PRO A 209 -0.29 -20.48 -14.39
N ALA A 210 -0.72 -19.63 -15.30
CA ALA A 210 -0.13 -18.31 -15.53
C ALA A 210 -1.05 -17.21 -15.01
N LEU A 211 -0.59 -16.48 -13.98
CA LEU A 211 -1.21 -15.22 -13.56
C LEU A 211 -0.55 -14.06 -14.33
N ILE A 212 -1.36 -13.24 -14.98
CA ILE A 212 -0.92 -11.95 -15.56
C ILE A 212 -1.76 -10.79 -15.02
N PRO A 213 -1.25 -9.54 -15.05
CA PRO A 213 -2.03 -8.36 -14.67
C PRO A 213 -3.33 -8.23 -15.48
N GLY A 214 -4.41 -7.81 -14.82
CA GLY A 214 -5.69 -7.51 -15.47
C GLY A 214 -6.85 -7.46 -14.49
N ASP A 215 -8.05 -7.19 -14.99
CA ASP A 215 -9.26 -6.99 -14.19
C ASP A 215 -10.03 -8.31 -13.97
N GLY A 216 -9.44 -9.20 -13.18
CA GLY A 216 -10.07 -10.42 -12.70
C GLY A 216 -9.75 -10.71 -11.23
N ALA A 217 -10.35 -11.77 -10.70
CA ALA A 217 -10.15 -12.22 -9.33
C ALA A 217 -9.66 -13.67 -9.35
N ILE A 218 -8.54 -13.92 -8.69
CA ILE A 218 -7.88 -15.22 -8.63
C ILE A 218 -7.93 -15.72 -7.19
N GLN A 219 -8.42 -16.96 -7.01
CA GLN A 219 -8.48 -17.61 -5.72
C GLN A 219 -7.11 -18.18 -5.34
N GLY A 220 -6.71 -17.94 -4.10
CA GLY A 220 -5.45 -18.42 -3.57
C GLY A 220 -5.51 -18.64 -2.07
N GLU A 221 -4.35 -18.90 -1.51
CA GLU A 221 -4.09 -19.08 -0.08
C GLU A 221 -2.99 -18.12 0.31
N VAL A 222 -3.15 -17.42 1.43
CA VAL A 222 -2.12 -16.55 1.99
C VAL A 222 -1.44 -17.23 3.17
N TYR A 223 -0.12 -17.06 3.23
CA TYR A 223 0.74 -17.58 4.28
C TYR A 223 1.58 -16.46 4.86
N GLU A 224 1.74 -16.45 6.18
CA GLU A 224 2.78 -15.68 6.85
C GLU A 224 4.12 -16.37 6.61
N VAL A 225 5.13 -15.60 6.21
CA VAL A 225 6.50 -16.06 6.02
C VAL A 225 7.23 -15.96 7.35
N VAL A 226 7.41 -17.10 8.02
CA VAL A 226 8.10 -17.17 9.32
C VAL A 226 9.62 -17.25 9.17
N ASP A 227 10.10 -17.73 8.02
CA ASP A 227 11.51 -17.68 7.63
C ASP A 227 11.62 -17.30 6.15
N ARG A 228 12.42 -16.27 5.87
CA ARG A 228 12.66 -15.73 4.52
C ARG A 228 13.40 -16.70 3.61
N LYS A 229 13.94 -17.82 4.12
CA LYS A 229 14.40 -18.95 3.27
C LYS A 229 13.31 -19.51 2.37
N ALA A 230 12.03 -19.34 2.72
CA ALA A 230 10.90 -19.64 1.83
C ALA A 230 11.10 -19.02 0.44
N PHE A 231 11.59 -17.77 0.39
CA PHE A 231 11.81 -17.05 -0.86
C PHE A 231 12.83 -17.75 -1.75
N VAL A 232 13.93 -18.26 -1.21
CA VAL A 232 14.94 -18.99 -1.99
C VAL A 232 14.35 -20.27 -2.59
N VAL A 233 13.61 -21.04 -1.78
CA VAL A 233 13.01 -22.31 -2.20
C VAL A 233 11.94 -22.10 -3.27
N VAL A 234 11.08 -21.10 -3.09
CA VAL A 234 10.03 -20.79 -4.07
C VAL A 234 10.60 -20.14 -5.33
N ASP A 235 11.64 -19.31 -5.22
CA ASP A 235 12.34 -18.72 -6.37
C ASP A 235 12.93 -19.80 -7.29
N GLU A 236 13.59 -20.80 -6.70
CA GLU A 236 14.12 -21.95 -7.45
C GLU A 236 13.00 -22.73 -8.15
N PHE A 237 11.91 -23.03 -7.42
CA PHE A 237 10.78 -23.78 -7.97
C PHE A 237 10.06 -23.04 -9.10
N GLU A 238 9.80 -21.75 -8.92
CA GLU A 238 9.13 -20.88 -9.89
C GLU A 238 10.07 -20.37 -10.99
N ARG A 239 11.35 -20.82 -10.98
CA ARG A 239 12.39 -20.43 -11.94
C ARG A 239 12.51 -18.90 -12.06
N TYR A 240 12.56 -18.25 -10.90
CA TYR A 240 12.79 -16.82 -10.77
C TYR A 240 14.24 -16.56 -10.35
N ASP A 241 14.97 -15.83 -11.18
CA ASP A 241 16.28 -15.28 -10.87
C ASP A 241 16.17 -13.75 -10.70
N PRO A 242 16.40 -13.20 -9.50
CA PRO A 242 16.36 -11.75 -9.27
C PRO A 242 17.46 -10.98 -10.02
N ASN A 243 18.47 -11.65 -10.57
CA ASN A 243 19.52 -11.05 -11.41
C ASN A 243 19.26 -11.21 -12.91
N ASP A 244 18.30 -12.04 -13.31
CA ASP A 244 17.86 -12.24 -14.70
C ASP A 244 16.33 -12.30 -14.76
N VAL A 245 15.70 -11.14 -14.50
CA VAL A 245 14.24 -11.00 -14.50
C VAL A 245 13.66 -11.35 -15.86
N ASP A 246 14.29 -10.91 -16.95
CA ASP A 246 13.83 -11.18 -18.32
C ASP A 246 13.98 -12.67 -18.69
N GLY A 247 14.97 -13.37 -18.14
CA GLY A 247 15.17 -14.81 -18.26
C GLY A 247 14.29 -15.66 -17.33
N SER A 248 13.60 -15.05 -16.38
CA SER A 248 12.76 -15.76 -15.41
C SER A 248 11.42 -16.23 -15.99
N LEU A 249 10.90 -17.36 -15.51
CA LEU A 249 9.57 -17.86 -15.91
C LEU A 249 8.45 -17.07 -15.20
N TYR A 250 8.60 -16.90 -13.90
CA TYR A 250 7.78 -16.03 -13.08
C TYR A 250 8.65 -14.93 -12.48
N VAL A 251 8.03 -13.84 -12.07
CA VAL A 251 8.68 -12.81 -11.26
C VAL A 251 7.93 -12.63 -9.95
N ARG A 252 8.65 -12.69 -8.83
CA ARG A 252 8.08 -12.37 -7.53
C ARG A 252 7.83 -10.86 -7.42
N ARG A 253 6.57 -10.48 -7.27
CA ARG A 253 6.11 -9.10 -7.07
C ARG A 253 5.44 -8.91 -5.73
N ALA A 254 5.60 -7.74 -5.14
CA ALA A 254 4.82 -7.33 -3.98
C ALA A 254 3.52 -6.66 -4.44
N VAL A 255 2.37 -7.17 -3.98
CA VAL A 255 1.04 -6.62 -4.31
C VAL A 255 0.11 -6.56 -3.09
N ARG A 256 -0.84 -5.62 -3.08
CA ARG A 256 -1.99 -5.63 -2.15
C ARG A 256 -2.98 -6.66 -2.65
N LEU A 257 -3.29 -7.63 -1.81
CA LEU A 257 -4.38 -8.56 -2.05
C LEU A 257 -5.73 -7.83 -2.01
N THR A 258 -6.69 -8.31 -2.82
CA THR A 258 -8.07 -7.82 -2.78
C THR A 258 -8.74 -8.27 -1.48
N LYS A 259 -8.48 -9.52 -1.08
CA LYS A 259 -8.91 -10.10 0.20
C LYS A 259 -7.84 -11.07 0.73
N PRO A 260 -7.53 -11.05 2.03
CA PRO A 260 -7.69 -9.90 2.92
C PRO A 260 -6.91 -8.69 2.36
N LYS A 261 -7.23 -7.45 2.76
CA LYS A 261 -6.48 -6.26 2.29
C LYS A 261 -5.11 -6.17 3.00
N LEU A 262 -4.13 -6.97 2.56
CA LEU A 262 -2.75 -6.95 3.04
C LEU A 262 -1.75 -7.03 1.89
N ASP A 263 -0.51 -6.60 2.14
CA ASP A 263 0.58 -6.70 1.18
C ASP A 263 1.24 -8.08 1.23
N ALA A 264 1.30 -8.77 0.09
CA ALA A 264 1.89 -10.09 -0.05
C ALA A 264 2.77 -10.20 -1.30
N TRP A 265 3.73 -11.11 -1.24
CA TRP A 265 4.50 -11.56 -2.40
C TRP A 265 3.68 -12.52 -3.25
N VAL A 266 3.70 -12.33 -4.57
CA VAL A 266 3.00 -13.15 -5.56
C VAL A 266 3.92 -13.39 -6.75
N TYR A 267 3.94 -14.61 -7.27
CA TYR A 267 4.71 -14.95 -8.47
C TYR A 267 3.85 -14.68 -9.72
N ILE A 268 4.22 -13.68 -10.50
CA ILE A 268 3.50 -13.27 -11.72
C ILE A 268 4.18 -13.90 -12.93
N TYR A 269 3.42 -14.50 -13.85
CA TYR A 269 3.96 -15.13 -15.03
C TYR A 269 4.61 -14.10 -15.97
N ASN A 270 5.84 -14.39 -16.43
CA ASN A 270 6.67 -13.43 -17.17
C ASN A 270 6.84 -13.75 -18.66
N ARG A 271 6.11 -14.75 -19.18
CA ARG A 271 6.18 -15.13 -20.59
C ARG A 271 4.88 -14.81 -21.31
N ARG A 272 4.90 -14.96 -22.64
CA ARG A 272 3.70 -14.79 -23.46
C ARG A 272 2.76 -15.96 -23.22
N VAL A 273 1.52 -15.67 -22.83
CA VAL A 273 0.45 -16.68 -22.67
C VAL A 273 -0.03 -17.27 -24.01
N GLY A 274 0.18 -16.57 -25.13
CA GLY A 274 -0.20 -17.05 -26.46
C GLY A 274 -1.69 -17.38 -26.56
N ASN A 275 -2.00 -18.60 -27.01
CA ASN A 275 -3.37 -19.11 -27.13
C ASN A 275 -3.82 -19.93 -25.91
N ALA A 276 -3.13 -19.80 -24.77
CA ALA A 276 -3.50 -20.51 -23.54
C ALA A 276 -4.96 -20.20 -23.15
N PRO A 277 -5.75 -21.21 -22.74
CA PRO A 277 -7.12 -20.98 -22.29
C PRO A 277 -7.16 -20.12 -21.03
N ARG A 278 -8.00 -19.09 -21.02
CA ARG A 278 -8.28 -18.32 -19.80
C ARG A 278 -9.16 -19.16 -18.86
N ILE A 279 -8.78 -19.22 -17.59
CA ILE A 279 -9.56 -19.83 -16.52
C ILE A 279 -10.50 -18.77 -15.96
N ALA A 280 -11.77 -18.81 -16.38
CA ALA A 280 -12.75 -17.78 -16.05
C ALA A 280 -13.12 -17.74 -14.56
N SER A 281 -13.09 -18.88 -13.86
CA SER A 281 -13.35 -18.94 -12.41
C SER A 281 -12.26 -18.29 -11.57
N GLY A 282 -11.05 -18.17 -12.13
CA GLY A 282 -9.87 -17.71 -11.39
C GLY A 282 -9.38 -18.70 -10.33
N ASP A 283 -9.87 -19.95 -10.33
CA ASP A 283 -9.44 -20.98 -9.38
C ASP A 283 -8.75 -22.14 -10.12
N TRP A 284 -7.44 -22.25 -9.92
CA TRP A 284 -6.63 -23.33 -10.51
C TRP A 284 -7.08 -24.71 -10.04
N ILE A 285 -7.43 -24.86 -8.77
CA ILE A 285 -7.77 -26.16 -8.18
C ILE A 285 -9.12 -26.65 -8.70
N GLU A 286 -10.10 -25.75 -8.81
CA GLU A 286 -11.38 -26.05 -9.44
C GLU A 286 -11.17 -26.47 -10.90
N HIS A 287 -10.34 -25.74 -11.65
CA HIS A 287 -10.07 -25.99 -13.06
C HIS A 287 -9.39 -27.34 -13.30
N THR A 288 -8.37 -27.69 -12.52
CA THR A 288 -7.69 -28.98 -12.66
C THR A 288 -8.60 -30.16 -12.30
N ALA A 289 -9.45 -30.04 -11.27
CA ALA A 289 -10.45 -31.06 -10.94
C ALA A 289 -11.46 -31.28 -12.08
N GLN A 290 -11.92 -30.21 -12.72
CA GLN A 290 -12.78 -30.29 -13.91
C GLN A 290 -12.06 -30.91 -15.11
N ARG A 291 -10.77 -30.62 -15.29
CA ARG A 291 -9.97 -31.19 -16.39
C ARG A 291 -9.76 -32.70 -16.22
N SER A 292 -9.44 -33.14 -15.01
CA SER A 292 -9.24 -34.56 -14.67
C SER A 292 -10.53 -35.38 -14.83
N SER A 293 -11.68 -34.84 -14.41
CA SER A 293 -12.98 -35.50 -14.59
C SER A 293 -13.39 -35.63 -16.07
N ARG A 294 -13.09 -34.63 -16.91
CA ARG A 294 -13.30 -34.72 -18.37
C ARG A 294 -12.41 -35.77 -19.04
N HIS A 295 -11.15 -35.88 -18.62
CA HIS A 295 -10.24 -36.91 -19.14
C HIS A 295 -10.66 -38.32 -18.74
N ALA A 296 -11.16 -38.52 -17.51
CA ALA A 296 -11.65 -39.82 -17.05
C ALA A 296 -12.97 -40.26 -17.72
N GLY A 297 -13.74 -39.34 -18.29
CA GLY A 297 -15.04 -39.59 -18.92
C GLY A 297 -15.05 -39.73 -20.45
N GLY A 298 -13.89 -39.69 -21.12
CA GLY A 298 -13.80 -39.88 -22.58
C GLY A 298 -14.07 -41.32 -23.02
N PRO A 299 -14.69 -41.59 -24.19
CA PRO A 299 -14.96 -42.95 -24.65
C PRO A 299 -13.64 -43.70 -24.83
N GLY A 300 -13.51 -44.85 -24.16
CA GLY A 300 -12.36 -45.75 -24.30
C GLY A 300 -12.10 -46.13 -25.75
N PRO A 301 -10.86 -46.53 -26.09
CA PRO A 301 -10.47 -46.77 -27.47
C PRO A 301 -11.38 -47.82 -28.09
N SER A 302 -12.00 -47.45 -29.21
CA SER A 302 -12.78 -48.36 -30.05
C SER A 302 -11.82 -49.42 -30.57
N THR A 303 -11.95 -50.65 -30.07
CA THR A 303 -11.30 -51.85 -30.61
C THR A 303 -11.80 -52.16 -32.00
#